data_AF-A0A2T2UVZ2-F1
#
_entry.id   AF-A0A2T2UVZ2-F1
#
_cell.length_a   1.000
_cell.length_b   1.000
_cell.length_c   1.000
_cell.angle_alpha   90.00
_cell.angle_beta   90.00
_cell.angle_gamma   90.00
#
_symmetry.space_group_name_H-M   'P 1'
#
loop_
_entity.id
_entity.type
_entity.pdbx_description
1 polymer ?
#
loop_
_entity_poly.entity_id
_entity_poly.type
_entity_poly.pdbx_seq_one_letter_code
_entity_poly.pdbx_strand_id
1 'polypeptide(L)'
;MSDQQDNASAQDLPTEAGTGEGDVIWKPAPPPFEDTYLVSEEGQVVSLHGERPTLLTPTRHRKRTKHRRIGLNRDGKEEKWLVHRLIWHSHRGPIPSKMVVHHTNGDPTDNRLNNLEILSLSEHTTRHNRAVAT
;
A
#
# COMPACT_ATOMS: atom_id res chain seq x y z
N MET A 1 8.02 -38.25 20.05
CA MET A 1 6.59 -38.03 19.75
C MET A 1 6.25 -36.73 20.47
N SER A 2 6.59 -35.61 19.85
CA SER A 2 5.73 -34.85 18.93
C SER A 2 4.83 -33.95 19.75
N ASP A 3 5.31 -32.74 20.01
CA ASP A 3 4.43 -31.61 20.25
C ASP A 3 4.79 -30.54 19.24
N GLN A 4 3.78 -30.22 18.45
CA GLN A 4 3.83 -29.40 17.26
C GLN A 4 4.28 -27.99 17.64
N GLN A 5 5.25 -27.47 16.89
CA GLN A 5 5.47 -26.03 16.83
C GLN A 5 4.25 -25.41 16.16
N ASP A 6 3.61 -24.53 16.92
CA ASP A 6 2.52 -23.65 16.52
C ASP A 6 2.89 -22.93 15.21
N ASN A 7 2.24 -23.38 14.14
CA ASN A 7 2.30 -22.75 12.83
C ASN A 7 1.58 -21.41 12.94
N ALA A 8 2.28 -20.32 12.64
CA ALA A 8 1.77 -18.96 12.66
C ALA A 8 0.38 -18.90 11.99
N SER A 9 -0.58 -18.25 12.67
CA SER A 9 -1.95 -18.03 12.24
C SER A 9 -2.04 -17.71 10.75
N ALA A 10 -2.60 -18.64 9.97
CA ALA A 10 -3.01 -18.38 8.61
C ALA A 10 -4.20 -17.41 8.69
N GLN A 11 -3.94 -16.11 8.60
CA GLN A 11 -4.99 -15.12 8.48
C GLN A 11 -5.68 -15.33 7.14
N ASP A 12 -7.00 -15.55 7.14
CA ASP A 12 -7.78 -15.67 5.91
C ASP A 12 -7.73 -14.34 5.17
N LEU A 13 -7.03 -14.33 4.03
CA LEU A 13 -6.90 -13.16 3.17
C LEU A 13 -8.22 -12.90 2.44
N PRO A 14 -8.59 -11.63 2.19
CA PRO A 14 -9.84 -11.30 1.52
C PRO A 14 -9.83 -11.78 0.06
N THR A 15 -10.97 -12.29 -0.39
CA THR A 15 -11.23 -12.68 -1.78
C THR A 15 -11.99 -11.61 -2.57
N GLU A 16 -12.63 -10.65 -1.90
CA GLU A 16 -13.40 -9.56 -2.51
C GLU A 16 -13.30 -8.26 -1.70
N ALA A 17 -13.72 -7.13 -2.30
CA ALA A 17 -13.72 -5.84 -1.63
C ALA A 17 -14.79 -5.79 -0.52
N GLY A 18 -14.49 -5.07 0.57
CA GLY A 18 -15.46 -4.77 1.63
C GLY A 18 -15.25 -5.50 2.97
N THR A 19 -14.74 -6.73 3.00
CA THR A 19 -14.61 -7.48 4.27
C THR A 19 -13.31 -8.28 4.33
N GLY A 20 -12.41 -7.88 5.22
CA GLY A 20 -11.34 -8.73 5.76
C GLY A 20 -11.62 -9.05 7.23
N GLU A 21 -10.80 -9.89 7.85
CA GLU A 21 -10.90 -10.17 9.28
C GLU A 21 -10.43 -8.95 10.11
N GLY A 22 -11.24 -8.53 11.09
CA GLY A 22 -11.10 -7.23 11.77
C GLY A 22 -11.66 -6.10 10.91
N ASP A 23 -11.98 -4.94 11.50
CA ASP A 23 -12.64 -3.80 10.84
C ASP A 23 -11.83 -3.13 9.71
N VAL A 24 -10.85 -3.82 9.12
CA VAL A 24 -9.97 -3.35 8.05
C VAL A 24 -10.72 -3.29 6.73
N ILE A 25 -10.78 -2.09 6.15
CA ILE A 25 -11.41 -1.85 4.86
C ILE A 25 -10.47 -2.25 3.71
N TRP A 26 -10.98 -3.10 2.81
CA TRP A 26 -10.31 -3.50 1.57
C TRP A 26 -11.02 -2.93 0.35
N LYS A 27 -10.25 -2.36 -0.58
CA LYS A 27 -10.75 -1.83 -1.85
C LYS A 27 -10.00 -2.39 -3.05
N PRO A 28 -10.64 -2.41 -4.24
CA PRO A 28 -9.96 -2.72 -5.48
C PRO A 28 -8.74 -1.83 -5.72
N ALA A 29 -7.69 -2.37 -6.31
CA ALA A 29 -6.60 -1.56 -6.84
C ALA A 29 -7.11 -0.64 -7.98
N PRO A 30 -6.39 0.45 -8.31
CA PRO A 30 -6.77 1.38 -9.37
C PRO A 30 -6.84 0.71 -10.74
N PRO A 31 -7.59 1.28 -11.70
CA PRO A 31 -7.61 0.79 -13.06
C PRO A 31 -6.20 0.65 -13.67
N PRO A 32 -5.91 -0.44 -14.39
CA PRO A 32 -6.81 -1.54 -14.78
C PRO A 32 -6.69 -2.77 -13.85
N PHE A 33 -6.53 -2.62 -12.54
CA PHE A 33 -6.20 -3.73 -11.62
C PHE A 33 -7.34 -4.10 -10.65
N GLU A 34 -8.56 -3.66 -10.92
CA GLU A 34 -9.69 -3.69 -9.98
C GLU A 34 -10.13 -5.11 -9.58
N ASP A 35 -9.97 -6.07 -10.48
CA ASP A 35 -10.35 -7.48 -10.34
C ASP A 35 -9.14 -8.40 -10.05
N THR A 36 -7.92 -7.86 -10.01
CA THR A 36 -6.69 -8.65 -9.81
C THR A 36 -6.01 -8.38 -8.49
N TYR A 37 -6.28 -7.24 -7.84
CA TYR A 37 -5.66 -6.88 -6.56
C TYR A 37 -6.61 -6.15 -5.61
N LEU A 38 -6.42 -6.41 -4.32
CA LEU A 38 -7.08 -5.68 -3.22
C LEU A 38 -6.04 -4.92 -2.39
N VAL A 39 -6.44 -3.77 -1.87
CA VAL A 39 -5.60 -2.85 -1.11
C VAL A 39 -6.29 -2.48 0.20
N SER A 40 -5.65 -2.77 1.34
CA SER A 40 -6.18 -2.43 2.65
C SER A 40 -5.83 -1.00 3.07
N GLU A 41 -6.61 -0.44 3.98
CA GLU A 41 -6.26 0.82 4.65
C GLU A 41 -5.04 0.69 5.58
N GLU A 42 -4.70 -0.52 6.02
CA GLU A 42 -3.49 -0.81 6.80
C GLU A 42 -2.21 -0.88 5.92
N GLY A 43 -2.37 -0.72 4.62
CA GLY A 43 -1.27 -0.66 3.66
C GLY A 43 -0.74 -2.01 3.19
N GLN A 44 -1.59 -3.03 3.27
CA GLN A 44 -1.36 -4.35 2.68
C GLN A 44 -1.93 -4.40 1.26
N VAL A 45 -1.33 -5.24 0.41
CA VAL A 45 -1.80 -5.49 -0.95
C VAL A 45 -1.87 -6.99 -1.17
N VAL A 46 -3.02 -7.45 -1.65
CA VAL A 46 -3.32 -8.85 -1.93
C VAL A 46 -3.52 -9.04 -3.43
N SER A 47 -2.95 -10.11 -3.97
CA SER A 47 -3.11 -10.57 -5.35
C SER A 47 -4.20 -11.64 -5.42
N LEU A 48 -5.09 -11.52 -6.41
CA LEU A 48 -6.19 -12.43 -6.70
C LEU A 48 -5.93 -13.32 -7.92
N HIS A 49 -4.70 -13.34 -8.46
CA HIS A 49 -4.38 -14.11 -9.66
C HIS A 49 -4.39 -15.64 -9.49
N GLY A 50 -4.23 -16.13 -8.26
CA GLY A 50 -4.19 -17.56 -7.95
C GLY A 50 -5.53 -18.09 -7.47
N GLU A 51 -5.64 -19.42 -7.30
CA GLU A 51 -6.80 -20.06 -6.67
C GLU A 51 -7.07 -19.52 -5.25
N ARG A 52 -6.03 -19.02 -4.59
CA ARG A 52 -6.11 -18.39 -3.28
C ARG A 52 -5.50 -16.99 -3.34
N PRO A 53 -6.05 -16.02 -2.59
CA PRO A 53 -5.43 -14.71 -2.45
C PRO A 53 -4.04 -14.83 -1.85
N THR A 54 -3.12 -13.96 -2.28
CA THR A 54 -1.72 -13.95 -1.81
C THR A 54 -1.31 -12.56 -1.36
N LEU A 55 -0.79 -12.45 -0.14
CA LEU A 55 -0.25 -11.19 0.36
C LEU A 55 1.07 -10.88 -0.34
N LEU A 56 1.13 -9.73 -1.01
CA LEU A 56 2.32 -9.30 -1.72
C LEU A 56 3.32 -8.65 -0.77
N THR A 57 4.60 -8.93 -0.99
CA THR A 57 5.69 -8.31 -0.23
C THR A 57 6.25 -7.13 -1.01
N PRO A 58 6.10 -5.88 -0.53
CA PRO A 58 6.67 -4.73 -1.20
C PRO A 58 8.20 -4.77 -1.20
N THR A 59 8.80 -4.48 -2.35
CA THR A 59 10.25 -4.43 -2.50
C THR A 59 10.82 -3.25 -1.74
N ARG A 60 11.80 -3.53 -0.87
CA ARG A 60 12.63 -2.49 -0.23
C ARG A 60 13.61 -1.93 -1.24
N HIS A 61 13.68 -0.60 -1.34
CA HIS A 61 14.67 0.05 -2.18
C HIS A 61 16.05 0.03 -1.51
N ARG A 62 17.11 -0.37 -2.25
CA ARG A 62 18.49 -0.48 -1.72
C ARG A 62 19.19 0.89 -1.53
N LYS A 63 18.75 1.97 -2.19
CA LYS A 63 19.29 3.34 -2.03
C LYS A 63 18.34 4.24 -1.24
N ARG A 64 18.82 5.41 -0.81
CA ARG A 64 18.17 6.42 0.08
C ARG A 64 16.72 6.85 -0.22
N THR A 65 16.07 6.45 -1.32
CA THR A 65 14.63 6.68 -1.49
C THR A 65 13.87 5.69 -0.62
N LYS A 66 13.34 6.17 0.51
CA LYS A 66 12.80 5.34 1.59
C LYS A 66 11.43 4.67 1.28
N HIS A 67 10.81 4.95 0.14
CA HIS A 67 9.47 4.46 -0.20
C HIS A 67 9.46 3.02 -0.72
N ARG A 68 8.49 2.22 -0.25
CA ARG A 68 8.24 0.85 -0.73
C ARG A 68 7.58 0.85 -2.10
N ARG A 69 7.88 -0.18 -2.91
CA ARG A 69 7.32 -0.38 -4.25
C ARG A 69 6.70 -1.75 -4.41
N ILE A 70 5.72 -1.86 -5.29
CA ILE A 70 5.06 -3.11 -5.65
C ILE A 70 4.82 -3.16 -7.15
N GLY A 71 4.96 -4.33 -7.76
CA GLY A 71 4.61 -4.56 -9.16
C GLY A 71 3.21 -5.14 -9.22
N LEU A 72 2.31 -4.49 -9.95
CA LEU A 72 1.00 -5.01 -10.31
C LEU A 72 1.07 -5.51 -11.74
N ASN A 73 0.56 -6.70 -12.02
CA ASN A 73 0.58 -7.32 -13.33
C ASN A 73 -0.85 -7.45 -13.86
N ARG A 74 -1.03 -7.16 -15.14
CA ARG A 74 -2.23 -7.55 -15.88
C ARG A 74 -1.84 -7.97 -17.28
N ASP A 75 -2.31 -9.14 -17.69
CA ASP A 75 -2.11 -9.68 -19.04
C ASP A 75 -0.62 -9.65 -19.50
N GLY A 76 0.28 -9.98 -18.58
CA GLY A 76 1.73 -10.00 -18.83
C GLY A 76 2.40 -8.63 -18.81
N LYS A 77 1.66 -7.54 -18.55
CA LYS A 77 2.21 -6.19 -18.39
C LYS A 77 2.33 -5.84 -16.92
N GLU A 78 3.55 -5.61 -16.45
CA GLU A 78 3.84 -5.17 -15.08
C GLU A 78 3.91 -3.64 -15.00
N GLU A 79 3.19 -3.05 -14.04
CA GLU A 79 3.29 -1.65 -13.66
C GLU A 79 3.80 -1.50 -12.22
N LYS A 80 4.79 -0.63 -12.02
CA LYS A 80 5.40 -0.40 -10.70
C LYS A 80 4.74 0.77 -9.98
N TRP A 81 4.17 0.48 -8.82
CA TRP A 81 3.52 1.46 -7.95
C TRP A 81 4.34 1.76 -6.70
N LEU A 82 4.28 3.01 -6.23
CA LEU A 82 4.64 3.37 -4.86
C LEU A 82 3.48 2.96 -3.95
N VAL A 83 3.77 2.23 -2.87
CA VAL A 83 2.74 1.62 -2.01
C VAL A 83 1.79 2.68 -1.45
N HIS A 84 2.29 3.76 -0.85
CA HIS A 84 1.46 4.86 -0.34
C HIS A 84 0.55 5.51 -1.41
N ARG A 85 1.01 5.63 -2.67
CA ARG A 85 0.18 6.18 -3.76
C ARG A 85 -0.91 5.21 -4.20
N LEU A 86 -0.59 3.91 -4.21
CA LEU A 86 -1.55 2.86 -4.52
C LEU A 86 -2.68 2.83 -3.50
N ILE A 87 -2.34 2.86 -2.21
CA ILE A 87 -3.30 2.89 -1.10
C ILE A 87 -4.17 4.14 -1.17
N TRP A 88 -3.53 5.31 -1.31
CA TRP A 88 -4.26 6.56 -1.49
C TRP A 88 -5.24 6.49 -2.66
N HIS A 89 -4.78 6.05 -3.83
CA HIS A 89 -5.64 6.00 -5.01
C HIS A 89 -6.84 5.07 -4.83
N SER A 90 -6.60 3.88 -4.27
CA SER A 90 -7.66 2.89 -4.03
C SER A 90 -8.73 3.41 -3.06
N HIS A 91 -8.33 4.17 -2.03
CA HIS A 91 -9.23 4.61 -0.97
C HIS A 91 -9.84 5.99 -1.15
N ARG A 92 -9.10 6.92 -1.75
CA ARG A 92 -9.43 8.34 -1.89
C ARG A 92 -9.55 8.80 -3.35
N GLY A 93 -9.22 7.94 -4.32
CA GLY A 93 -9.27 8.26 -5.74
C GLY A 93 -7.99 8.92 -6.26
N PRO A 94 -8.00 9.40 -7.52
CA PRO A 94 -6.80 9.88 -8.20
C PRO A 94 -6.12 11.03 -7.47
N ILE A 95 -4.80 10.98 -7.41
CA ILE A 95 -3.97 12.07 -6.87
C ILE A 95 -4.03 13.24 -7.86
N PRO A 96 -4.50 14.43 -7.45
CA PRO A 96 -4.58 15.57 -8.35
C PRO A 96 -3.21 16.00 -8.90
N SER A 97 -3.24 16.70 -10.03
CA SER A 97 -2.02 17.23 -10.64
C SER A 97 -1.27 18.17 -9.68
N LYS A 98 0.07 18.09 -9.70
CA LYS A 98 0.98 18.89 -8.84
C LYS A 98 0.80 18.65 -7.34
N MET A 99 0.17 17.55 -6.95
CA MET A 99 0.06 17.11 -5.56
C MET A 99 0.90 15.86 -5.30
N VAL A 100 1.30 15.69 -4.04
CA VAL A 100 2.07 14.55 -3.56
C VAL A 100 1.39 13.96 -2.34
N VAL A 101 1.47 12.63 -2.21
CA VAL A 101 1.04 11.93 -1.01
C VAL A 101 2.20 11.95 -0.02
N HIS A 102 1.95 12.42 1.19
CA HIS A 102 2.94 12.66 2.24
C HIS A 102 2.64 11.80 3.48
N HIS A 103 3.69 11.32 4.14
CA HIS A 103 3.62 10.59 5.40
C HIS A 103 3.64 11.56 6.58
N THR A 104 2.53 11.67 7.29
CA THR A 104 2.37 12.64 8.39
C THR A 104 3.34 12.41 9.54
N ASN A 105 3.69 11.16 9.83
CA ASN A 105 4.67 10.78 10.85
C ASN A 105 6.14 10.83 10.36
N GLY A 106 6.38 11.17 9.08
CA GLY A 106 7.71 11.17 8.48
C GLY A 106 8.36 9.79 8.27
N ASP A 107 7.66 8.70 8.57
CA ASP A 107 8.08 7.33 8.30
C ASP A 107 7.46 6.83 6.96
N PRO A 108 8.26 6.75 5.90
CA PRO A 108 7.83 6.28 4.57
C PRO A 108 7.62 4.76 4.49
N THR A 109 7.90 4.03 5.58
CA THR A 109 7.62 2.60 5.69
C THR A 109 6.25 2.29 6.29
N ASP A 110 5.67 3.25 7.02
CA ASP A 110 4.31 3.19 7.56
C ASP A 110 3.33 3.69 6.49
N ASN A 111 2.72 2.76 5.75
CA ASN A 111 1.85 3.09 4.63
C ASN A 111 0.36 3.07 5.00
N ARG A 112 0.00 3.01 6.30
CA ARG A 112 -1.40 3.08 6.72
C ARG A 112 -2.08 4.34 6.18
N LEU A 113 -3.30 4.23 5.69
CA LEU A 113 -4.05 5.31 5.06
C LEU A 113 -4.20 6.52 5.98
N ASN A 114 -4.39 6.30 7.28
CA ASN A 114 -4.49 7.36 8.29
C ASN A 114 -3.18 8.14 8.52
N ASN A 115 -2.04 7.60 8.08
CA ASN A 115 -0.74 8.26 8.11
C ASN A 115 -0.44 9.02 6.80
N LEU A 116 -1.35 9.00 5.82
CA LEU A 116 -1.17 9.64 4.53
C LEU A 116 -2.03 10.90 4.41
N GLU A 117 -1.45 11.95 3.83
CA GLU A 117 -2.17 13.15 3.41
C GLU A 117 -1.74 13.58 2.01
N ILE A 118 -2.50 14.48 1.39
CA ILE A 118 -2.11 15.15 0.15
C ILE A 118 -1.59 16.54 0.46
N LEU A 119 -0.43 16.87 -0.12
CA LEU A 119 0.16 18.20 -0.07
C LEU A 119 0.40 18.73 -1.48
N SER A 120 0.35 20.06 -1.64
CA SER A 120 0.95 20.69 -2.81
C SER A 120 2.48 20.56 -2.77
N LEU A 121 3.12 20.64 -3.94
CA LEU A 121 4.59 20.61 -4.03
C LEU A 121 5.27 21.70 -3.18
N SER A 122 4.67 22.88 -3.09
CA SER A 122 5.18 23.99 -2.27
C SER A 122 5.11 23.65 -0.78
N GLU A 123 3.97 23.15 -0.31
CA GLU A 123 3.79 22.77 1.10
C GLU A 123 4.71 21.61 1.49
N HIS A 124 4.84 20.60 0.62
CA HIS A 124 5.72 19.46 0.84
C HIS A 124 7.18 19.90 1.01
N THR A 125 7.65 20.83 0.16
CA THR A 125 9.02 21.37 0.23
C THR A 125 9.24 22.15 1.53
N THR A 126 8.29 23.01 1.92
CA THR A 126 8.37 23.77 3.18
C THR A 126 8.43 22.87 4.41
N ARG A 127 7.60 21.81 4.48
CA ARG A 127 7.59 20.88 5.61
C ARG A 127 8.90 20.09 5.71
N HIS A 128 9.45 19.64 4.59
CA HIS A 128 10.76 18.97 4.59
C HIS A 128 11.90 19.90 5.03
N ASN A 129 11.87 21.17 4.64
CA ASN A 129 12.92 22.12 5.04
C ASN A 129 12.85 22.48 6.53
N ARG A 130 11.64 22.49 7.12
CA ARG A 130 11.46 22.79 8.55
C ARG A 130 11.96 21.66 9.46
N ALA A 131 11.80 20.40 9.04
CA ALA A 131 12.24 19.23 9.80
C ALA A 131 13.77 19.04 9.83
N VAL A 132 14.52 19.77 8.99
CA VAL A 132 16.00 19.70 8.92
C VAL A 132 16.66 20.84 9.72
N ALA A 133 15.88 21.80 10.22
CA ALA A 133 16.38 23.03 10.86
C ALA A 133 16.29 23.02 12.40
N THR A 134 16.46 21.87 13.06
CA THR A 134 16.57 21.76 14.54
C THR A 134 17.71 20.83 14.90
#